data_AF-A0A7C7J9J8-F1
#
_entry.id   AF-A0A7C7J9J8-F1
#
_cell.length_a   1.000
_cell.length_b   1.000
_cell.length_c   1.000
_cell.angle_alpha   90.00
_cell.angle_beta   90.00
_cell.angle_gamma   90.00
#
_symmetry.space_group_name_H-M   'P 1'
#
loop_
_entity.id
_entity.type
_entity.pdbx_description
1 polymer ?
#
loop_
_entity_poly.entity_id
_entity_poly.type
_entity_poly.pdbx_seq_one_letter_code
_entity_poly.pdbx_strand_id
1 'polypeptide(L)'
;MRILKTLTILSLSFLFAAQPSFRGMDQTSILNGPIPMAYRHFISEAYNIPLSQLNPQRGSYLIITPDNMEQYLDELVSFKKSQGFDVVVKTLSETGSTAEEIKNAIDSVLTADPMLEYVLLIGDVDGVAAMPSFYYGPDNDVTDQKYTHLLGNDFFPDVFIGRFSMDSIAELVVMIRKTINYHRQPLDSNPDWLDKALIVAGN
;
A
#
# COMPACT_ATOMS: atom_id res chain seq x y z
N MET A 1 30.60 45.83 51.33
CA MET A 1 30.90 44.47 50.86
C MET A 1 29.56 43.77 50.57
N ARG A 2 29.10 43.78 49.31
CA ARG A 2 27.80 43.21 48.90
C ARG A 2 28.07 41.94 48.09
N ILE A 3 27.68 40.79 48.62
CA ILE A 3 27.84 39.49 47.97
C ILE A 3 26.55 39.22 47.18
N LEU A 4 26.62 39.32 45.86
CA LEU A 4 25.53 38.96 44.97
C LEU A 4 25.54 37.43 44.80
N LYS A 5 24.54 36.74 45.34
CA LYS A 5 24.36 35.30 45.12
C LYS A 5 23.66 35.10 43.78
N THR A 6 24.39 34.60 42.80
CA THR A 6 23.85 34.20 41.50
C THR A 6 23.08 32.90 41.67
N LEU A 7 21.77 32.92 41.42
CA LEU A 7 20.91 31.74 41.44
C LEU A 7 20.88 31.15 40.02
N THR A 8 21.58 30.04 39.83
CA THR A 8 21.59 29.30 38.56
C THR A 8 20.36 28.40 38.51
N ILE A 9 19.39 28.72 37.65
CA ILE A 9 18.22 27.87 37.40
C ILE A 9 18.63 26.83 36.34
N LEU A 10 18.65 25.56 36.74
CA LEU A 10 18.92 24.43 35.85
C LEU A 10 17.59 24.02 35.19
N SER A 11 17.36 24.42 33.94
CA SER A 11 16.23 23.94 33.14
C SER A 11 16.52 22.52 32.65
N LEU A 12 15.80 21.53 33.18
CA LEU A 12 15.87 20.14 32.75
C LEU A 12 14.79 19.89 31.69
N SER A 13 15.17 19.90 30.41
CA SER A 13 14.30 19.52 29.31
C SER A 13 14.30 18.00 29.14
N PHE A 14 13.19 17.35 29.48
CA PHE A 14 12.97 15.96 29.10
C PHE A 14 12.57 15.92 27.62
N LEU A 15 13.49 15.48 26.78
CA LEU A 15 13.17 15.02 25.42
C LEU A 15 12.45 13.67 25.56
N PHE A 16 11.12 13.68 25.52
CA PHE A 16 10.38 12.46 25.26
C PHE A 16 10.63 12.07 23.80
N ALA A 17 11.24 10.92 23.56
CA ALA A 17 11.23 10.32 22.23
C ALA A 17 9.76 10.15 21.83
N ALA A 18 9.39 10.59 20.62
CA ALA A 18 8.07 10.32 20.08
C ALA A 18 7.85 8.80 20.12
N GLN A 19 6.76 8.36 20.76
CA GLN A 19 6.46 6.94 20.79
C GLN A 19 6.24 6.45 19.35
N PRO A 20 6.76 5.27 18.99
CA PRO A 20 6.50 4.70 17.67
C PRO A 20 4.99 4.57 17.47
N SER A 21 4.49 5.09 16.36
CA SER A 21 3.09 5.00 15.96
C SER A 21 3.00 4.45 14.55
N PHE A 22 2.34 3.31 14.38
CA PHE A 22 1.99 2.72 13.09
C PHE A 22 0.59 3.20 12.74
N ARG A 23 0.47 4.08 11.73
CA ARG A 23 -0.82 4.57 11.23
C ARG A 23 -1.73 5.15 12.31
N GLY A 24 -1.13 5.85 13.29
CA GLY A 24 -1.85 6.42 14.43
C GLY A 24 -2.27 5.43 15.53
N MET A 25 -1.99 4.14 15.37
CA MET A 25 -2.26 3.14 16.42
C MET A 25 -1.18 3.19 17.50
N ASP A 26 -1.57 3.08 18.77
CA ASP A 26 -0.64 2.94 19.89
C ASP A 26 -0.34 1.47 20.18
N GLN A 27 0.62 1.21 21.06
CA GLN A 27 1.02 -0.16 21.40
C GLN A 27 -0.15 -0.99 21.95
N THR A 28 -1.04 -0.37 22.73
CA THR A 28 -2.21 -1.02 23.31
C THR A 28 -3.20 -1.45 22.23
N SER A 29 -3.46 -0.59 21.25
CA SER A 29 -4.33 -0.89 20.11
C SER A 29 -3.76 -2.02 19.26
N ILE A 30 -2.44 -2.01 19.01
CA ILE A 30 -1.74 -3.07 18.26
C ILE A 30 -1.85 -4.44 18.95
N LEU A 31 -1.73 -4.49 20.28
CA LEU A 31 -1.81 -5.76 21.03
C LEU A 31 -3.24 -6.31 21.12
N ASN A 32 -4.25 -5.44 21.10
CA ASN A 32 -5.65 -5.82 21.30
C ASN A 32 -6.46 -5.93 19.98
N GLY A 33 -5.94 -5.38 18.88
CA GLY A 33 -6.61 -5.31 17.59
C GLY A 33 -5.97 -6.18 16.50
N PRO A 34 -6.66 -6.38 15.37
CA PRO A 34 -6.02 -6.92 14.19
C PRO A 34 -4.99 -5.93 13.64
N ILE A 35 -3.94 -6.47 13.03
CA ILE A 35 -2.97 -5.68 12.25
C ILE A 35 -2.86 -6.24 10.83
N PRO A 36 -2.51 -5.41 9.84
CA PRO A 36 -2.29 -5.91 8.48
C PRO A 36 -1.14 -6.91 8.44
N MET A 37 -1.39 -8.11 7.91
CA MET A 37 -0.41 -9.22 7.90
C MET A 37 0.94 -8.84 7.31
N ALA A 38 0.95 -8.09 6.22
CA ALA A 38 2.15 -7.72 5.49
C ALA A 38 3.09 -6.81 6.31
N TYR A 39 2.55 -6.08 7.28
CA TYR A 39 3.30 -5.15 8.14
C TYR A 39 3.70 -5.75 9.49
N ARG A 40 3.36 -7.02 9.78
CA ARG A 40 3.60 -7.63 11.11
C ARG A 40 5.05 -7.55 11.58
N HIS A 41 6.01 -7.68 10.66
CA HIS A 41 7.44 -7.61 10.99
C HIS A 41 7.86 -6.17 11.29
N PHE A 42 7.43 -5.23 10.46
CA PHE A 42 7.65 -3.80 10.69
C PHE A 42 7.08 -3.35 12.05
N ILE A 43 5.85 -3.75 12.36
CA ILE A 43 5.20 -3.44 13.63
C ILE A 43 5.92 -4.11 14.81
N SER A 44 6.30 -5.38 14.67
CA SER A 44 7.07 -6.11 15.69
C SER A 44 8.37 -5.38 16.05
N GLU A 45 9.12 -4.93 15.04
CA GLU A 45 10.37 -4.18 15.23
C GLU A 45 10.11 -2.78 15.81
N ALA A 46 9.15 -2.04 15.27
CA ALA A 46 8.86 -0.66 15.69
C ALA A 46 8.43 -0.57 17.16
N TYR A 47 7.63 -1.53 17.64
CA TYR A 47 7.12 -1.54 19.02
C TYR A 47 7.88 -2.49 19.95
N ASN A 48 8.88 -3.21 19.46
CA ASN A 48 9.57 -4.27 20.19
C ASN A 48 8.60 -5.31 20.80
N ILE A 49 7.60 -5.74 20.00
CA ILE A 49 6.61 -6.75 20.37
C ILE A 49 6.95 -8.06 19.66
N PRO A 50 7.04 -9.22 20.35
CA PRO A 50 7.20 -10.51 19.71
C PRO A 50 6.06 -10.82 18.72
N LEU A 51 6.39 -11.36 17.54
CA LEU A 51 5.38 -11.72 16.52
C LEU A 51 4.24 -12.62 17.04
N SER A 52 4.52 -13.46 18.05
CA SER A 52 3.52 -14.35 18.67
C SER A 52 2.46 -13.62 19.49
N GLN A 53 2.69 -12.34 19.85
CA GLN A 53 1.75 -11.50 20.57
C GLN A 53 0.90 -10.63 19.62
N LEU A 54 1.22 -10.62 18.33
CA LEU A 54 0.47 -9.87 17.33
C LEU A 54 -0.67 -10.71 16.77
N ASN A 55 -1.75 -10.05 16.34
CA ASN A 55 -2.87 -10.67 15.65
C ASN A 55 -2.90 -10.25 14.17
N PRO A 56 -1.99 -10.76 13.32
CA PRO A 56 -1.98 -10.42 11.91
C PRO A 56 -3.20 -11.03 11.20
N GLN A 57 -3.97 -10.18 10.53
CA GLN A 57 -5.12 -10.54 9.70
C GLN A 57 -4.95 -9.93 8.31
N ARG A 58 -5.59 -10.53 7.30
CA ARG A 58 -5.64 -9.90 5.97
C ARG A 58 -6.42 -8.61 6.10
N GLY A 59 -5.83 -7.55 5.57
CA GLY A 59 -6.42 -6.23 5.58
C GLY A 59 -7.20 -5.93 4.32
N SER A 60 -7.40 -4.64 4.08
CA SER A 60 -8.16 -4.15 2.94
C SER A 60 -7.32 -4.10 1.66
N TYR A 61 -7.99 -4.30 0.54
CA TYR A 61 -7.42 -4.26 -0.81
C TYR A 61 -8.23 -3.26 -1.64
N LEU A 62 -7.66 -2.07 -1.86
CA LEU A 62 -8.29 -1.02 -2.64
C LEU A 62 -7.95 -1.18 -4.12
N ILE A 63 -8.96 -1.22 -4.98
CA ILE A 63 -8.81 -1.18 -6.43
C ILE A 63 -9.33 0.17 -6.92
N ILE A 64 -8.50 0.91 -7.66
CA ILE A 64 -8.89 2.18 -8.29
C ILE A 64 -8.89 1.98 -9.80
N THR A 65 -9.98 2.35 -10.46
CA THR A 65 -10.20 2.03 -11.87
C THR A 65 -10.94 3.14 -12.62
N PRO A 66 -10.71 3.32 -13.93
CA PRO A 66 -11.60 4.10 -14.78
C PRO A 66 -13.01 3.52 -14.77
N ASP A 67 -14.02 4.39 -14.81
CA ASP A 67 -15.44 4.03 -14.73
C ASP A 67 -15.85 3.00 -15.79
N ASN A 68 -15.28 3.08 -16.99
CA ASN A 68 -15.58 2.16 -18.09
C ASN A 68 -14.99 0.75 -17.89
N MET A 69 -14.11 0.56 -16.91
CA MET A 69 -13.42 -0.70 -16.64
C MET A 69 -13.98 -1.47 -15.44
N GLU A 70 -14.70 -0.81 -14.55
CA GLU A 70 -15.21 -1.39 -13.29
C GLU A 70 -15.97 -2.71 -13.51
N GLN A 71 -16.85 -2.75 -14.51
CA GLN A 71 -17.69 -3.91 -14.83
C GLN A 71 -16.90 -5.19 -15.19
N TYR A 72 -15.60 -5.08 -15.48
CA TYR A 72 -14.76 -6.24 -15.84
C TYR A 72 -13.96 -6.79 -14.66
N LEU A 73 -14.13 -6.23 -13.45
CA LEU A 73 -13.32 -6.56 -12.28
C LEU A 73 -13.95 -7.62 -11.37
N ASP A 74 -15.20 -8.04 -11.60
CA ASP A 74 -15.94 -8.96 -10.73
C ASP A 74 -15.17 -10.26 -10.40
N GLU A 75 -14.51 -10.84 -11.40
CA GLU A 75 -13.71 -12.07 -11.23
C GLU A 75 -12.51 -11.82 -10.31
N LEU A 76 -11.81 -10.69 -10.50
CA LEU A 76 -10.67 -10.28 -9.67
C LEU A 76 -11.11 -9.97 -8.24
N VAL A 77 -12.19 -9.21 -8.07
CA VAL A 77 -12.75 -8.84 -6.75
C VAL A 77 -13.15 -10.09 -6.00
N SER A 78 -13.90 -10.99 -6.62
CA SER A 78 -14.32 -12.26 -6.00
C SER A 78 -13.13 -13.13 -5.63
N PHE A 79 -12.12 -13.18 -6.49
CA PHE A 79 -10.89 -13.90 -6.22
C PHE A 79 -10.14 -13.31 -5.02
N LYS A 80 -9.91 -12.00 -4.96
CA LYS A 80 -9.24 -11.33 -3.83
C LYS A 80 -10.03 -11.51 -2.52
N LYS A 81 -11.36 -11.39 -2.55
CA LYS A 81 -12.22 -11.71 -1.40
C LYS A 81 -12.08 -13.16 -0.95
N SER A 82 -11.99 -14.12 -1.90
CA SER A 82 -11.77 -15.54 -1.57
C SER A 82 -10.43 -15.82 -0.88
N GLN A 83 -9.45 -14.92 -1.01
CA GLN A 83 -8.19 -15.01 -0.28
C GLN A 83 -8.32 -14.48 1.15
N GLY A 84 -9.39 -13.75 1.48
CA GLY A 84 -9.67 -13.16 2.79
C GLY A 84 -9.38 -11.65 2.87
N PHE A 85 -9.19 -10.96 1.74
CA PHE A 85 -9.08 -9.50 1.73
C PHE A 85 -10.46 -8.82 1.77
N ASP A 86 -10.53 -7.69 2.46
CA ASP A 86 -11.67 -6.78 2.35
C ASP A 86 -11.47 -5.87 1.13
N VAL A 87 -12.08 -6.27 0.01
CA VAL A 87 -11.88 -5.60 -1.29
C VAL A 87 -12.85 -4.44 -1.45
N VAL A 88 -12.29 -3.25 -1.68
CA VAL A 88 -13.03 -2.02 -2.01
C VAL A 88 -12.65 -1.62 -3.43
N VAL A 89 -13.65 -1.30 -4.26
CA VAL A 89 -13.44 -0.74 -5.60
C VAL A 89 -13.87 0.71 -5.57
N LYS A 90 -13.06 1.60 -6.16
CA LYS A 90 -13.40 3.00 -6.39
C LYS A 90 -13.12 3.37 -7.83
N THR A 91 -14.04 4.11 -8.43
CA THR A 91 -13.89 4.64 -9.78
C THR A 91 -13.21 6.01 -9.78
N LEU A 92 -12.71 6.46 -10.94
CA LEU A 92 -12.15 7.82 -11.07
C LEU A 92 -13.21 8.91 -10.84
N SER A 93 -14.50 8.63 -11.10
CA SER A 93 -15.57 9.57 -10.71
C SER A 93 -15.76 9.70 -9.19
N GLU A 94 -15.33 8.70 -8.41
CA GLU A 94 -15.37 8.74 -6.95
C GLU A 94 -14.07 9.27 -6.32
N THR A 95 -12.91 8.97 -6.91
CA THR A 95 -11.60 9.40 -6.36
C THR A 95 -11.17 10.77 -6.85
N GLY A 96 -11.71 11.23 -7.98
CA GLY A 96 -11.13 12.32 -8.78
C GLY A 96 -10.19 11.77 -9.85
N SER A 97 -9.87 12.62 -10.83
CA SER A 97 -9.21 12.24 -12.08
C SER A 97 -7.79 12.81 -12.20
N THR A 98 -7.21 13.31 -11.11
CA THR A 98 -5.80 13.74 -11.04
C THR A 98 -5.01 12.85 -10.07
N ALA A 99 -3.69 12.79 -10.25
CA ALA A 99 -2.83 12.01 -9.35
C ALA A 99 -2.92 12.47 -7.89
N GLU A 100 -3.07 13.77 -7.65
CA GLU A 100 -3.21 14.29 -6.28
C GLU A 100 -4.56 13.89 -5.65
N GLU A 101 -5.65 13.94 -6.41
CA GLU A 101 -6.97 13.50 -5.93
C GLU A 101 -7.00 12.01 -5.63
N ILE A 102 -6.42 11.18 -6.51
CA ILE A 102 -6.29 9.73 -6.27
C ILE A 102 -5.46 9.48 -5.00
N LYS A 103 -4.34 10.18 -4.82
CA LYS A 103 -3.52 10.07 -3.61
C LYS A 103 -4.32 10.42 -2.35
N ASN A 104 -5.06 11.53 -2.38
CA ASN A 104 -5.91 11.96 -1.27
C ASN A 104 -7.05 10.96 -0.99
N ALA A 105 -7.59 10.31 -2.02
CA ALA A 105 -8.57 9.25 -1.86
C ALA A 105 -7.98 8.02 -1.17
N ILE A 106 -6.75 7.62 -1.52
CA ILE A 106 -6.02 6.53 -0.85
C ILE A 106 -5.75 6.90 0.62
N ASP A 107 -5.27 8.12 0.88
CA ASP A 107 -5.03 8.64 2.23
C ASP A 107 -6.30 8.59 3.10
N SER A 108 -7.42 9.01 2.52
CA SER A 108 -8.73 8.99 3.18
C SER A 108 -9.17 7.56 3.53
N VAL A 109 -8.94 6.60 2.62
CA VAL A 109 -9.23 5.17 2.89
C VAL A 109 -8.31 4.64 3.98
N LEU A 110 -7.01 4.93 3.94
CA LEU A 110 -6.04 4.48 4.95
C LEU A 110 -6.36 5.06 6.34
N THR A 111 -6.75 6.32 6.39
CA THR A 111 -7.11 7.00 7.64
C THR A 111 -8.39 6.41 8.24
N ALA A 112 -9.38 6.08 7.40
CA ALA A 112 -10.62 5.45 7.84
C ALA A 112 -10.42 3.98 8.23
N ASP A 113 -9.50 3.28 7.56
CA ASP A 113 -9.18 1.88 7.79
C ASP A 113 -7.64 1.65 7.84
N PRO A 114 -7.06 1.65 9.05
CA PRO A 114 -5.64 1.35 9.26
C PRO A 114 -5.21 -0.06 8.82
N MET A 115 -6.14 -0.92 8.39
CA MET A 115 -5.85 -2.24 7.81
C MET A 115 -5.58 -2.19 6.30
N LEU A 116 -5.68 -1.07 5.59
CA LEU A 116 -5.40 -1.02 4.15
C LEU A 116 -3.97 -1.52 3.83
N GLU A 117 -3.84 -2.62 3.10
CA GLU A 117 -2.54 -3.22 2.77
C GLU A 117 -2.11 -2.92 1.35
N TYR A 118 -3.04 -3.06 0.41
CA TYR A 118 -2.74 -3.07 -1.01
C TYR A 118 -3.62 -2.06 -1.76
N VAL A 119 -3.01 -1.35 -2.69
CA VAL A 119 -3.67 -0.54 -3.71
C VAL A 119 -3.34 -1.12 -5.07
N LEU A 120 -4.34 -1.33 -5.91
CA LEU A 120 -4.18 -1.74 -7.30
C LEU A 120 -4.81 -0.70 -8.21
N LEU A 121 -3.99 -0.09 -9.07
CA LEU A 121 -4.44 0.78 -10.13
C LEU A 121 -4.77 -0.05 -11.37
N ILE A 122 -5.89 0.22 -12.03
CA ILE A 122 -6.27 -0.40 -13.30
C ILE A 122 -6.19 0.66 -14.39
N GLY A 123 -5.37 0.45 -15.42
CA GLY A 123 -5.22 1.39 -16.53
C GLY A 123 -3.79 1.85 -16.78
N ASP A 124 -3.58 2.43 -17.96
CA ASP A 124 -2.29 3.01 -18.38
C ASP A 124 -2.26 4.53 -18.15
N VAL A 125 -1.11 5.19 -18.32
CA VAL A 125 -0.99 6.65 -18.20
C VAL A 125 -1.80 7.40 -19.27
N ASP A 126 -2.17 6.74 -20.36
CA ASP A 126 -2.98 7.27 -21.43
C ASP A 126 -3.99 6.23 -21.96
N GLY A 127 -4.56 6.49 -23.14
CA GLY A 127 -5.42 5.54 -23.83
C GLY A 127 -6.86 5.46 -23.29
N VAL A 128 -7.51 4.33 -23.56
CA VAL A 128 -8.94 4.09 -23.28
C VAL A 128 -9.25 3.89 -21.80
N ALA A 129 -8.22 3.65 -21.00
CA ALA A 129 -8.29 3.44 -19.57
C ALA A 129 -7.24 4.30 -18.86
N ALA A 130 -7.17 5.57 -19.25
CA ALA A 130 -6.22 6.52 -18.68
C ALA A 130 -6.37 6.59 -17.15
N MET A 131 -5.26 6.37 -16.47
CA MET A 131 -5.08 6.31 -15.03
C MET A 131 -3.88 7.19 -14.68
N PRO A 132 -4.11 8.34 -14.01
CA PRO A 132 -3.04 9.28 -13.66
C PRO A 132 -1.87 8.65 -12.92
N SER A 133 -0.68 9.22 -13.11
CA SER A 133 0.53 8.90 -12.36
C SER A 133 1.23 10.16 -11.90
N PHE A 134 2.16 10.00 -10.98
CA PHE A 134 3.13 11.03 -10.69
C PHE A 134 4.35 10.91 -11.60
N TYR A 135 5.23 11.91 -11.52
CA TYR A 135 6.45 11.98 -12.31
C TYR A 135 7.64 12.41 -11.45
N TYR A 136 8.84 11.95 -11.80
CA TYR A 136 10.12 12.42 -11.26
C TYR A 136 10.99 13.07 -12.34
N GLY A 137 11.82 14.01 -11.90
CA GLY A 137 12.88 14.59 -12.73
C GLY A 137 12.37 15.45 -13.90
N PRO A 138 13.31 16.03 -14.67
CA PRO A 138 13.00 16.78 -15.89
C PRO A 138 12.54 15.87 -17.05
N ASP A 139 12.87 14.58 -16.99
CA ASP A 139 12.57 13.60 -18.05
C ASP A 139 11.16 13.01 -17.94
N ASN A 140 10.36 13.46 -16.96
CA ASN A 140 9.02 12.97 -16.67
C ASN A 140 8.98 11.45 -16.48
N ASP A 141 9.84 10.95 -15.59
CA ASP A 141 9.86 9.53 -15.23
C ASP A 141 8.58 9.19 -14.46
N VAL A 142 7.68 8.46 -15.12
CA VAL A 142 6.39 8.02 -14.56
C VAL A 142 6.62 7.19 -13.30
N THR A 143 5.81 7.45 -12.27
CA THR A 143 5.88 6.71 -11.01
C THR A 143 4.51 6.62 -10.33
N ASP A 144 4.24 5.45 -9.75
CA ASP A 144 3.13 5.25 -8.81
C ASP A 144 3.62 5.28 -7.34
N GLN A 145 4.93 5.39 -7.10
CA GLN A 145 5.52 5.32 -5.77
C GLN A 145 5.06 6.48 -4.86
N LYS A 146 4.80 7.66 -5.42
CA LYS A 146 4.30 8.79 -4.63
C LYS A 146 2.89 8.60 -4.08
N TYR A 147 2.10 7.68 -4.64
CA TYR A 147 0.81 7.29 -4.05
C TYR A 147 0.96 6.58 -2.70
N THR A 148 2.15 6.04 -2.39
CA THR A 148 2.37 5.27 -1.17
C THR A 148 2.96 6.10 -0.02
N HIS A 149 3.36 7.35 -0.24
CA HIS A 149 3.85 8.24 0.82
C HIS A 149 2.71 9.09 1.36
N LEU A 150 2.03 8.56 2.37
CA LEU A 150 0.79 9.09 2.92
C LEU A 150 1.01 9.67 4.33
N LEU A 151 1.84 9.00 5.13
CA LEU A 151 2.10 9.35 6.52
C LEU A 151 3.56 9.78 6.70
N GLY A 152 3.75 10.75 7.59
CA GLY A 152 5.09 11.23 7.92
C GLY A 152 5.77 12.01 6.77
N ASN A 153 7.04 12.31 6.98
CA ASN A 153 7.89 12.98 5.99
C ASN A 153 9.12 12.10 5.71
N ASP A 154 8.85 10.90 5.21
CA ASP A 154 9.86 9.90 4.85
C ASP A 154 9.56 9.25 3.48
N PHE A 155 10.36 8.26 3.12
CA PHE A 155 10.27 7.55 1.84
C PHE A 155 9.85 6.08 2.00
N PHE A 156 9.28 5.72 3.14
CA PHE A 156 8.75 4.37 3.35
C PHE A 156 7.33 4.28 2.79
N PRO A 157 7.01 3.25 2.00
CA PRO A 157 5.66 3.08 1.47
C PRO A 157 4.68 2.68 2.59
N ASP A 158 3.67 3.51 2.83
CA ASP A 158 2.61 3.25 3.79
C ASP A 158 1.64 2.17 3.33
N VAL A 159 1.55 1.92 2.02
CA VAL A 159 0.73 0.86 1.40
C VAL A 159 1.52 0.20 0.27
N PHE A 160 1.25 -1.07 -0.03
CA PHE A 160 1.82 -1.71 -1.22
C PHE A 160 1.00 -1.31 -2.45
N ILE A 161 1.67 -0.88 -3.52
CA ILE A 161 0.99 -0.50 -4.76
C ILE A 161 1.40 -1.36 -5.94
N GLY A 162 0.44 -1.63 -6.83
CA GLY A 162 0.69 -2.18 -8.16
C GLY A 162 -0.24 -1.58 -9.20
N ARG A 163 0.07 -1.80 -10.47
CA ARG A 163 -0.75 -1.34 -11.61
C ARG A 163 -0.94 -2.49 -12.60
N PHE A 164 -2.19 -2.70 -13.04
CA PHE A 164 -2.48 -3.44 -14.27
C PHE A 164 -2.56 -2.44 -15.42
N SER A 165 -1.41 -2.17 -16.03
CA SER A 165 -1.28 -1.28 -17.20
C SER A 165 -1.80 -1.99 -18.43
N MET A 166 -2.79 -1.40 -19.11
CA MET A 166 -3.46 -2.04 -20.24
C MET A 166 -4.06 -0.99 -21.18
N ASP A 167 -4.07 -1.33 -22.47
CA ASP A 167 -4.63 -0.51 -23.55
C ASP A 167 -5.97 -1.07 -24.08
N SER A 168 -6.41 -2.21 -23.56
CA SER A 168 -7.68 -2.82 -23.95
C SER A 168 -8.31 -3.72 -22.88
N ILE A 169 -9.63 -3.89 -22.98
CA ILE A 169 -10.39 -4.82 -22.12
C ILE A 169 -9.85 -6.25 -22.23
N ALA A 170 -9.42 -6.67 -23.42
CA ALA A 170 -8.87 -8.01 -23.62
C ALA A 170 -7.57 -8.23 -22.81
N GLU A 171 -6.70 -7.23 -22.75
CA GLU A 171 -5.47 -7.28 -21.94
C GLU A 171 -5.78 -7.33 -20.44
N LEU A 172 -6.73 -6.51 -19.97
CA LEU A 172 -7.19 -6.56 -18.58
C LEU A 172 -7.66 -7.97 -18.19
N VAL A 173 -8.52 -8.58 -19.02
CA VAL A 173 -9.03 -9.93 -18.78
C VAL A 173 -7.88 -10.96 -18.76
N VAL A 174 -6.89 -10.81 -19.65
CA VAL A 174 -5.71 -11.69 -19.66
C VAL A 174 -4.88 -11.54 -18.38
N MET A 175 -4.65 -10.31 -17.89
CA MET A 175 -3.91 -10.06 -16.64
C MET A 175 -4.62 -10.63 -15.42
N ILE A 176 -5.94 -10.45 -15.32
CA ILE A 176 -6.77 -11.03 -14.26
C ILE A 176 -6.65 -12.55 -14.28
N ARG A 177 -6.88 -13.18 -15.43
CA ARG A 177 -6.81 -14.64 -15.56
C ARG A 177 -5.44 -15.21 -15.26
N LYS A 178 -4.36 -14.57 -15.75
CA LYS A 178 -2.99 -14.99 -15.41
C LYS A 178 -2.75 -14.95 -13.91
N THR A 179 -3.20 -13.88 -13.25
CA THR A 179 -3.07 -13.71 -11.79
C THR A 179 -3.82 -14.78 -11.02
N ILE A 180 -5.07 -15.05 -11.40
CA ILE A 180 -5.92 -16.07 -10.76
C ILE A 180 -5.35 -17.48 -11.00
N ASN A 181 -4.99 -17.81 -12.24
CA ASN A 181 -4.49 -19.12 -12.61
C ASN A 181 -3.15 -19.42 -11.95
N TYR A 182 -2.22 -18.45 -11.92
CA TYR A 182 -0.96 -18.59 -11.19
C TYR A 182 -1.20 -18.92 -9.72
N HIS A 183 -2.23 -18.33 -9.10
CA HIS A 183 -2.48 -18.56 -7.67
C HIS A 183 -3.22 -19.86 -7.38
N ARG A 184 -4.22 -20.23 -8.21
CA ARG A 184 -5.06 -21.40 -7.97
C ARG A 184 -4.45 -22.68 -8.50
N GLN A 185 -3.84 -22.62 -9.67
CA GLN A 185 -3.49 -23.77 -10.50
C GLN A 185 -2.16 -23.55 -11.25
N PRO A 186 -1.08 -23.15 -10.57
CA PRO A 186 0.19 -22.85 -11.24
C PRO A 186 0.80 -24.05 -11.98
N LEU A 187 0.45 -25.27 -11.57
CA LEU A 187 1.09 -26.51 -12.04
C LEU A 187 0.24 -27.29 -13.04
N ASP A 188 -0.96 -26.81 -13.39
CA ASP A 188 -1.92 -27.57 -14.20
C ASP A 188 -1.43 -27.84 -15.62
N SER A 189 -0.64 -26.94 -16.20
CA SER A 189 -0.09 -27.08 -17.56
C SER A 189 1.32 -27.66 -17.58
N ASN A 190 2.14 -27.33 -16.58
CA ASN A 190 3.50 -27.80 -16.44
C ASN A 190 3.83 -27.85 -14.94
N PRO A 191 4.19 -29.01 -14.37
CA PRO A 191 4.55 -29.10 -12.96
C PRO A 191 5.97 -28.57 -12.66
N ASP A 192 6.85 -28.49 -13.67
CA ASP A 192 8.30 -28.36 -13.50
C ASP A 192 8.83 -26.95 -13.84
N TRP A 193 8.02 -25.90 -13.77
CA TRP A 193 8.52 -24.54 -14.09
C TRP A 193 8.74 -23.65 -12.87
N LEU A 194 8.13 -23.98 -11.72
CA LEU A 194 8.29 -23.18 -10.50
C LEU A 194 9.71 -23.26 -9.92
N ASP A 195 10.50 -24.27 -10.28
CA ASP A 195 11.89 -24.45 -9.85
C ASP A 195 12.93 -23.87 -10.83
N LYS A 196 12.46 -23.19 -11.89
CA LYS A 196 13.32 -22.59 -12.92
C LYS A 196 13.38 -21.08 -12.77
N ALA A 197 14.59 -20.54 -12.79
CA ALA A 197 14.85 -19.10 -12.82
C ALA A 197 15.73 -18.75 -14.02
N LEU A 198 15.48 -17.59 -14.63
CA LEU A 198 16.33 -17.00 -15.65
C LEU A 198 17.07 -15.80 -15.03
N ILE A 199 18.40 -15.85 -15.06
CA ILE A 199 19.26 -14.74 -14.62
C ILE A 199 20.09 -14.32 -15.84
N VAL A 200 20.01 -13.05 -16.21
CA VAL A 200 20.72 -12.48 -17.37
C VAL A 200 21.61 -11.35 -16.89
N ALA A 201 22.90 -11.41 -17.22
CA ALA A 201 23.82 -10.28 -17.13
C ALA A 201 24.05 -9.76 -18.54
N GLY A 202 23.51 -8.57 -18.85
CA GLY A 202 23.66 -7.93 -20.15
C GLY A 202 25.12 -7.53 -20.45
N ASN A 203 25.40 -7.29 -21.73
CA ASN A 203 26.68 -6.74 -22.22
C ASN A 203 26.66 -5.22 -22.19
#